data_AF-A0A935DH32-F1
#
_entry.id   AF-A0A935DH32-F1
#
_cell.length_a   1.000
_cell.length_b   1.000
_cell.length_c   1.000
_cell.angle_alpha   90.00
_cell.angle_beta   90.00
_cell.angle_gamma   90.00
#
_symmetry.space_group_name_H-M   'P 1'
#
loop_
_entity.id
_entity.type
_entity.pdbx_description
1 polymer ?
#
loop_
_entity_poly.entity_id
_entity_poly.type
_entity_poly.pdbx_seq_one_letter_code
_entity_poly.pdbx_strand_id
1 'polypeptide(L)'
;MFEHFVANLLNDFGYQKPTFGDLNNTADGIEIDVTGSLELTGQRMIAECKAWSSPISAKVLLSFYGKLGVQRFKNPDLVGFFIAIPGLTSSAREQQQELELNDPQFRVMNTEVILKHLESKGRLGSVGEIIKSYAPPVGPLSAAALLISEDGLFLAVKELFEDSKMTRRVLVYPGSGSSVPYRVIEMLRGTRSADPVADALAALWFARARTIAPARAA
;
A
#
# COMPACT_ATOMS: atom_id res chain seq x y z
N MET A 1 11.09 1.40 -0.43
CA MET A 1 10.28 2.66 -0.39
C MET A 1 8.89 2.37 0.13
N PHE A 2 8.23 1.33 -0.39
CA PHE A 2 6.93 0.88 0.09
C PHE A 2 6.99 0.38 1.54
N GLU A 3 8.01 -0.40 1.88
CA GLU A 3 8.26 -0.92 3.22
C GLU A 3 8.51 0.22 4.21
N HIS A 4 9.12 1.33 3.77
CA HIS A 4 9.32 2.53 4.59
C HIS A 4 8.01 3.28 4.82
N PHE A 5 7.17 3.36 3.79
CA PHE A 5 5.82 3.89 3.94
C PHE A 5 5.02 3.05 4.92
N VAL A 6 5.06 1.71 4.78
CA VAL A 6 4.39 0.78 5.69
C VAL A 6 4.93 0.92 7.12
N ALA A 7 6.24 1.03 7.30
CA ALA A 7 6.86 1.28 8.60
C ALA A 7 6.34 2.56 9.27
N ASN A 8 6.22 3.65 8.50
CA ASN A 8 5.62 4.90 8.99
C ASN A 8 4.11 4.76 9.25
N LEU A 9 3.39 4.01 8.41
CA LEU A 9 1.97 3.73 8.61
C LEU A 9 1.76 2.95 9.91
N LEU A 10 2.56 1.93 10.18
CA LEU A 10 2.50 1.14 11.40
C LEU A 10 2.83 1.97 12.65
N ASN A 11 3.69 2.97 12.52
CA ASN A 11 3.93 3.93 13.60
C ASN A 11 2.67 4.74 13.94
N ASP A 12 1.83 5.10 12.95
CA ASP A 12 0.55 5.77 13.20
C ASP A 12 -0.46 4.88 13.99
N PHE A 13 -0.25 3.56 13.98
CA PHE A 13 -0.99 2.56 14.78
C PHE A 13 -0.37 2.32 16.18
N GLY A 14 0.67 3.06 16.57
CA GLY A 14 1.28 2.97 17.89
C GLY A 14 2.43 1.95 18.00
N TYR A 15 2.93 1.44 16.87
CA TYR A 15 4.13 0.63 16.86
C TYR A 15 5.38 1.51 16.84
N GLN A 16 6.43 1.09 17.53
CA GLN A 16 7.74 1.71 17.39
C GLN A 16 8.14 1.72 15.93
N LYS A 17 8.69 2.85 15.47
CA LYS A 17 9.14 2.99 14.08
C LYS A 17 10.16 1.88 13.78
N PRO A 18 9.86 0.95 12.86
CA PRO A 18 10.79 -0.12 12.48
C PRO A 18 12.13 0.47 12.05
N THR A 19 13.24 -0.11 12.52
CA THR A 19 14.58 0.33 12.11
C THR A 19 14.98 -0.32 10.78
N PHE A 20 16.00 0.20 10.11
CA PHE A 20 16.46 -0.34 8.82
C PHE A 20 16.95 -1.80 8.90
N GLY A 21 17.35 -2.28 10.09
CA GLY A 21 17.67 -3.68 10.33
C GLY A 21 16.45 -4.59 10.51
N ASP A 22 15.25 -4.01 10.69
CA ASP A 22 13.97 -4.71 10.81
C ASP A 22 13.25 -4.87 9.46
N LEU A 23 13.80 -4.26 8.41
CA LEU A 23 13.31 -4.35 7.03
C LEU A 23 14.06 -5.48 6.31
N ASN A 24 13.34 -6.41 5.69
CA ASN A 24 13.89 -7.63 5.06
C ASN A 24 14.64 -8.55 6.04
N ASN A 25 14.05 -8.79 7.21
CA ASN A 25 14.66 -9.67 8.20
C ASN A 25 14.32 -11.13 7.91
N THR A 26 15.35 -11.97 7.76
CA THR A 26 15.19 -13.43 7.84
C THR A 26 15.06 -13.83 9.30
N ALA A 27 13.85 -13.76 9.85
CA ALA A 27 13.57 -14.36 11.15
C ALA A 27 13.61 -15.89 10.98
N ASP A 28 14.65 -16.55 11.50
CA ASP A 28 14.83 -18.01 11.40
C ASP A 28 14.85 -18.54 9.95
N GLY A 29 15.33 -17.75 8.99
CA GLY A 29 15.34 -18.14 7.56
C GLY A 29 14.00 -17.97 6.83
N ILE A 30 13.00 -17.38 7.49
CA ILE A 30 11.72 -17.00 6.87
C ILE A 30 11.78 -15.51 6.49
N GLU A 31 11.60 -15.20 5.21
CA GLU A 31 11.57 -13.82 4.71
C GLU A 31 10.30 -13.11 5.19
N ILE A 32 10.50 -12.05 5.99
CA ILE A 32 9.51 -11.13 6.53
C ILE A 32 9.92 -9.70 6.18
N ASP A 33 8.97 -8.91 5.67
CA ASP A 33 9.28 -7.60 5.08
C ASP A 33 9.48 -6.53 6.16
N VAL A 34 8.71 -6.59 7.26
CA VAL A 34 8.81 -5.63 8.38
C VAL A 34 8.61 -6.34 9.72
N THR A 35 9.41 -6.01 10.73
CA THR A 35 9.18 -6.40 12.13
C THR A 35 9.06 -5.16 13.02
N GLY A 36 8.39 -5.28 14.16
CA GLY A 36 8.24 -4.17 15.10
C GLY A 36 7.70 -4.57 16.47
N SER A 37 7.50 -3.58 17.34
CA SER A 37 6.85 -3.75 18.64
C SER A 37 5.95 -2.58 18.99
N LEU A 38 4.84 -2.83 19.68
CA LEU A 38 3.93 -1.79 20.13
C LEU A 38 4.62 -0.94 21.19
N GLU A 39 4.58 0.39 21.06
CA GLU A 39 5.37 1.29 21.90
C GLU A 39 4.98 1.20 23.39
N LEU A 40 3.68 1.05 23.67
CA LEU A 40 3.16 1.02 25.04
C LEU A 40 3.34 -0.31 25.75
N THR A 41 3.27 -1.44 25.03
CA THR A 41 3.23 -2.79 25.64
C THR A 41 4.43 -3.66 25.28
N GLY A 42 5.23 -3.26 24.30
CA GLY A 42 6.28 -4.09 23.71
C GLY A 42 5.78 -5.29 22.91
N GLN A 43 4.46 -5.41 22.68
CA GLN A 43 3.88 -6.53 21.91
C GLN A 43 4.48 -6.54 20.50
N ARG A 44 5.09 -7.66 20.12
CA ARG A 44 5.76 -7.79 18.82
C ARG A 44 4.78 -7.95 17.68
N MET A 45 5.22 -7.54 16.51
CA MET A 45 4.51 -7.71 15.25
C MET A 45 5.45 -8.12 14.12
N ILE A 46 4.89 -8.79 13.12
CA ILE A 46 5.49 -9.00 11.80
C ILE A 46 4.53 -8.52 10.72
N ALA A 47 5.07 -8.04 9.61
CA ALA A 47 4.29 -7.70 8.45
C ALA A 47 4.91 -8.23 7.15
N GLU A 48 4.05 -8.68 6.25
CA GLU A 48 4.41 -9.00 4.87
C GLU A 48 3.70 -8.00 3.94
N CYS A 49 4.48 -7.42 3.04
CA CYS A 49 4.12 -6.31 2.17
C CYS A 49 4.06 -6.81 0.72
N LYS A 50 2.87 -6.79 0.13
CA LYS A 50 2.67 -7.15 -1.28
C LYS A 50 1.99 -5.99 -2.01
N ALA A 51 2.71 -5.44 -2.99
CA ALA A 51 2.23 -4.38 -3.86
C ALA A 51 2.36 -4.84 -5.32
N TRP A 52 1.25 -5.21 -5.95
CA TRP A 52 1.17 -5.77 -7.29
C TRP A 52 0.28 -4.91 -8.20
N SER A 53 0.33 -5.15 -9.51
CA SER A 53 -0.58 -4.52 -10.48
C SER A 53 -2.00 -5.10 -10.45
N SER A 54 -2.17 -6.26 -9.83
CA SER A 54 -3.43 -7.00 -9.77
C SER A 54 -3.74 -7.46 -8.34
N PRO A 55 -5.02 -7.73 -8.03
CA PRO A 55 -5.38 -8.22 -6.71
C PRO A 55 -4.65 -9.51 -6.32
N ILE A 56 -4.23 -9.59 -5.06
CA ILE A 56 -3.41 -10.67 -4.52
C ILE A 56 -4.29 -11.88 -4.21
N SER A 57 -3.79 -13.08 -4.52
CA SER A 57 -4.53 -14.33 -4.39
C SER A 57 -4.50 -14.90 -2.97
N ALA A 58 -5.45 -15.81 -2.69
CA ALA A 58 -5.58 -16.45 -1.38
C ALA A 58 -4.32 -17.25 -1.01
N LYS A 59 -3.65 -17.86 -2.00
CA LYS A 59 -2.42 -18.61 -1.80
C LYS A 59 -1.33 -17.77 -1.13
N VAL A 60 -1.19 -16.49 -1.54
CA VAL A 60 -0.15 -15.60 -0.99
C VAL A 60 -0.50 -15.18 0.44
N LEU A 61 -1.76 -14.82 0.66
CA LEU A 61 -2.29 -14.49 1.99
C LEU A 61 -2.08 -15.65 2.98
N LEU A 62 -2.51 -16.85 2.60
CA LEU A 62 -2.38 -18.06 3.43
C LEU A 62 -0.93 -18.46 3.66
N SER A 63 -0.05 -18.19 2.68
CA SER A 63 1.39 -18.40 2.87
C SER A 63 1.95 -17.53 4.00
N PHE A 64 1.58 -16.24 4.05
CA PHE A 64 1.99 -15.38 5.16
C PHE A 64 1.36 -15.83 6.48
N TYR A 65 0.07 -16.15 6.48
CA TYR A 65 -0.62 -16.61 7.69
C TYR A 65 0.03 -17.89 8.27
N GLY A 66 0.49 -18.80 7.41
CA GLY A 66 1.29 -19.96 7.82
C GLY A 66 2.63 -19.57 8.47
N LYS A 67 3.36 -18.61 7.90
CA LYS A 67 4.60 -18.07 8.50
C LYS A 67 4.34 -17.48 9.89
N LEU A 68 3.25 -16.71 10.03
CA LEU A 68 2.82 -16.15 11.31
C LEU A 68 2.55 -17.24 12.35
N GLY A 69 1.84 -18.31 11.97
CA GLY A 69 1.61 -19.46 12.83
C GLY A 69 2.90 -20.11 13.34
N VAL A 70 3.88 -20.31 12.46
CA VAL A 70 5.21 -20.85 12.83
C VAL A 70 5.93 -19.93 13.82
N GLN A 71 5.91 -18.62 13.56
CA GLN A 71 6.56 -17.63 14.44
C GLN A 71 5.89 -17.52 15.82
N ARG A 72 4.59 -17.80 15.89
CA ARG A 72 3.85 -17.81 17.16
C ARG A 72 4.19 -18.97 18.09
N PHE A 73 4.80 -20.06 17.59
CA PHE A 73 5.30 -21.11 18.49
C PHE A 73 6.36 -20.60 19.46
N LYS A 74 7.15 -19.61 19.06
CA LYS A 74 8.13 -18.94 19.92
C LYS A 74 7.53 -17.71 20.59
N ASN A 75 6.56 -17.07 19.94
CA ASN A 75 6.04 -15.75 20.31
C ASN A 75 4.49 -15.76 20.27
N PRO A 76 3.81 -16.36 21.27
CA PRO A 76 2.36 -16.63 21.18
C PRO A 76 1.51 -15.39 20.91
N ASP A 77 1.90 -14.23 21.45
CA ASP A 77 1.17 -12.96 21.31
C ASP A 77 1.56 -12.13 20.08
N LEU A 78 2.27 -12.73 19.12
CA LEU A 78 2.76 -12.02 17.93
C LEU A 78 1.61 -11.57 17.03
N VAL A 79 1.58 -10.28 16.73
CA VAL A 79 0.61 -9.67 15.81
C VAL A 79 1.08 -9.81 14.36
N GLY A 80 0.17 -10.13 13.45
CA GLY A 80 0.47 -10.25 12.02
C GLY A 80 -0.27 -9.21 11.17
N PHE A 81 0.47 -8.47 10.35
CA PHE A 81 -0.11 -7.57 9.34
C PHE A 81 0.20 -8.05 7.93
N PHE A 82 -0.83 -8.23 7.11
CA PHE A 82 -0.65 -8.49 5.68
C PHE A 82 -1.04 -7.24 4.88
N ILE A 83 -0.07 -6.57 4.29
CA ILE A 83 -0.31 -5.36 3.49
C ILE A 83 -0.51 -5.78 2.03
N ALA A 84 -1.70 -5.48 1.48
CA ALA A 84 -2.12 -5.93 0.15
C ALA A 84 -2.57 -4.77 -0.73
N ILE A 85 -1.75 -4.37 -1.69
CA ILE A 85 -2.04 -3.31 -2.66
C ILE A 85 -2.07 -3.91 -4.08
N PRO A 86 -3.14 -3.70 -4.89
CA PRO A 86 -4.30 -2.84 -4.60
C PRO A 86 -5.29 -3.46 -3.60
N GLY A 87 -5.20 -4.77 -3.36
CA GLY A 87 -6.08 -5.50 -2.47
C GLY A 87 -6.05 -6.99 -2.75
N LEU A 88 -7.12 -7.68 -2.38
CA LEU A 88 -7.27 -9.12 -2.49
C LEU A 88 -8.27 -9.51 -3.59
N THR A 89 -8.08 -10.68 -4.21
CA THR A 89 -9.11 -11.31 -5.06
C THR A 89 -10.35 -11.66 -4.22
N SER A 90 -11.50 -11.91 -4.85
CA SER A 90 -12.73 -12.25 -4.12
C SER A 90 -12.56 -13.46 -3.19
N SER A 91 -11.97 -14.55 -3.69
CA SER A 91 -11.64 -15.73 -2.87
C SER A 91 -10.68 -15.41 -1.73
N ALA A 92 -9.69 -14.53 -1.95
CA ALA A 92 -8.78 -14.10 -0.89
C ALA A 92 -9.47 -13.23 0.17
N ARG A 93 -10.49 -12.44 -0.21
CA ARG A 93 -11.29 -11.65 0.73
C ARG A 93 -12.15 -12.53 1.64
N GLU A 94 -12.73 -13.59 1.11
CA GLU A 94 -13.47 -14.58 1.92
C GLU A 94 -12.54 -15.20 2.97
N GLN A 95 -11.33 -15.59 2.55
CA GLN A 95 -10.30 -16.10 3.45
C GLN A 95 -9.85 -15.04 4.47
N GLN A 96 -9.62 -13.79 4.07
CA GLN A 96 -9.34 -12.70 5.00
C GLN A 96 -10.40 -12.60 6.09
N GLN A 97 -11.68 -12.57 5.72
CA GLN A 97 -12.78 -12.40 6.67
C GLN A 97 -12.82 -13.53 7.69
N GLU A 98 -12.63 -14.76 7.22
CA GLU A 98 -12.56 -15.93 8.10
C GLU A 98 -11.36 -15.85 9.06
N LEU A 99 -10.18 -15.48 8.55
CA LEU A 99 -8.96 -15.36 9.37
C LEU A 99 -9.09 -14.26 10.42
N GLU A 100 -9.50 -13.04 10.05
CA GLU A 100 -9.63 -11.91 11.00
C GLU A 100 -10.77 -12.12 12.01
N LEU A 101 -11.79 -12.91 11.67
CA LEU A 101 -12.84 -13.28 12.60
C LEU A 101 -12.35 -14.25 13.69
N ASN A 102 -11.47 -15.20 13.31
CA ASN A 102 -10.98 -16.24 14.21
C ASN A 102 -9.63 -15.92 14.87
N ASP A 103 -8.91 -14.91 14.37
CA ASP A 103 -7.62 -14.46 14.87
C ASP A 103 -7.61 -12.93 15.04
N PRO A 104 -7.91 -12.41 16.24
CA PRO A 104 -7.95 -10.97 16.50
C PRO A 104 -6.56 -10.31 16.44
N GLN A 105 -5.48 -11.09 16.45
CA GLN A 105 -4.09 -10.62 16.33
C GLN A 105 -3.60 -10.63 14.88
N PHE A 106 -4.46 -10.94 13.91
CA PHE A 106 -4.16 -10.87 12.49
C PHE A 106 -5.02 -9.82 11.78
N ARG A 107 -4.40 -9.02 10.91
CA ARG A 107 -5.09 -8.00 10.12
C ARG A 107 -4.54 -7.88 8.71
N VAL A 108 -5.43 -7.71 7.74
CA VAL A 108 -5.08 -7.33 6.37
C VAL A 108 -5.28 -5.83 6.19
N MET A 109 -4.26 -5.15 5.69
CA MET A 109 -4.29 -3.74 5.35
C MET A 109 -4.31 -3.58 3.84
N ASN A 110 -5.49 -3.32 3.28
CA ASN A 110 -5.66 -3.04 1.85
C ASN A 110 -5.67 -1.54 1.56
N THR A 111 -5.72 -1.16 0.28
CA THR A 111 -5.74 0.25 -0.13
C THR A 111 -6.86 1.07 0.53
N GLU A 112 -8.06 0.50 0.67
CA GLU A 112 -9.20 1.19 1.29
C GLU A 112 -8.94 1.47 2.77
N VAL A 113 -8.45 0.48 3.52
CA VAL A 113 -8.11 0.63 4.94
C VAL A 113 -6.99 1.66 5.12
N ILE A 114 -5.96 1.59 4.29
CA ILE A 114 -4.82 2.53 4.33
C ILE A 114 -5.30 3.96 4.03
N LEU A 115 -6.11 4.15 2.99
CA LEU A 115 -6.64 5.47 2.63
C LEU A 115 -7.49 6.05 3.76
N LYS A 116 -8.45 5.28 4.28
CA LYS A 116 -9.30 5.73 5.42
C LYS A 116 -8.46 6.10 6.64
N HIS A 117 -7.40 5.34 6.92
CA HIS A 117 -6.50 5.66 8.01
C HIS A 117 -5.75 6.98 7.77
N LEU A 118 -5.15 7.16 6.60
CA LEU A 118 -4.43 8.39 6.24
C LEU A 118 -5.35 9.61 6.27
N GLU A 119 -6.60 9.46 5.81
CA GLU A 119 -7.64 10.49 5.92
C GLU A 119 -7.94 10.82 7.38
N SER A 120 -8.16 9.82 8.23
CA SER A 120 -8.44 10.02 9.67
C SER A 120 -7.30 10.72 10.43
N LYS A 121 -6.07 10.61 9.94
CA LYS A 121 -4.88 11.26 10.51
C LYS A 121 -4.58 12.64 9.90
N GLY A 122 -5.39 13.09 8.93
CA GLY A 122 -5.16 14.33 8.19
C GLY A 122 -3.90 14.33 7.31
N ARG A 123 -3.34 13.14 7.03
CA ARG A 123 -2.17 12.96 6.15
C ARG A 123 -2.56 12.95 4.67
N LEU A 124 -3.83 12.67 4.41
CA LEU A 124 -4.50 12.80 3.13
C LEU A 124 -5.81 13.55 3.41
N GLY A 125 -6.16 14.57 2.64
CA GLY A 125 -7.54 15.07 2.67
C GLY A 125 -8.52 13.98 2.21
N SER A 126 -9.80 14.07 2.58
CA SER A 126 -10.77 13.11 2.05
C SER A 126 -10.82 13.21 0.53
N VAL A 127 -10.99 12.08 -0.15
CA VAL A 127 -11.10 12.05 -1.63
C VAL A 127 -12.07 13.15 -2.12
N GLY A 128 -13.26 13.23 -1.51
CA GLY A 128 -14.28 14.21 -1.88
C GLY A 128 -13.90 15.68 -1.65
N GLU A 129 -13.16 16.00 -0.58
CA GLU A 129 -12.73 17.37 -0.29
C GLU A 129 -11.52 17.80 -1.13
N ILE A 130 -10.56 16.90 -1.34
CA ILE A 130 -9.43 17.11 -2.24
C ILE A 130 -9.94 17.44 -3.64
N ILE A 131 -10.89 16.66 -4.15
CA ILE A 131 -11.46 16.85 -5.48
C ILE A 131 -12.15 18.23 -5.59
N LYS A 132 -12.85 18.70 -4.55
CA LYS A 132 -13.53 20.00 -4.57
C LYS A 132 -12.57 21.20 -4.54
N SER A 133 -11.39 21.06 -3.94
CA SER A 133 -10.51 22.20 -3.63
C SER A 133 -9.60 22.63 -4.78
N TYR A 134 -9.23 21.74 -5.69
CA TYR A 134 -8.26 22.04 -6.76
C TYR A 134 -8.91 22.44 -8.09
N ALA A 135 -9.99 21.77 -8.49
CA ALA A 135 -10.92 22.15 -9.55
C ALA A 135 -12.04 21.11 -9.60
N PRO A 136 -13.32 21.49 -9.68
CA PRO A 136 -14.40 20.52 -9.71
C PRO A 136 -14.28 19.63 -10.97
N PRO A 137 -14.37 18.30 -10.83
CA PRO A 137 -14.40 17.40 -11.96
C PRO A 137 -15.65 17.70 -12.78
N VAL A 138 -15.50 17.65 -14.09
CA VAL A 138 -16.58 17.92 -15.05
C VAL A 138 -17.28 16.63 -15.50
N GLY A 139 -16.84 15.48 -15.01
CA GLY A 139 -17.41 14.17 -15.26
C GLY A 139 -17.25 13.23 -14.06
N PRO A 140 -17.77 11.99 -14.16
CA PRO A 140 -17.74 11.06 -13.06
C PRO A 140 -16.31 10.56 -12.80
N LEU A 141 -16.02 10.27 -11.53
CA LEU A 141 -14.71 9.80 -11.10
C LEU A 141 -14.70 8.30 -10.84
N SER A 142 -13.57 7.66 -11.13
CA SER A 142 -13.37 6.23 -10.89
C SER A 142 -11.91 5.89 -10.60
N ALA A 143 -11.68 4.64 -10.17
CA ALA A 143 -10.35 4.06 -9.98
C ALA A 143 -9.42 4.94 -9.13
N ALA A 144 -9.83 5.25 -7.90
CA ALA A 144 -8.97 5.99 -6.98
C ALA A 144 -7.72 5.18 -6.62
N ALA A 145 -6.59 5.88 -6.55
CA ALA A 145 -5.27 5.30 -6.38
C ALA A 145 -4.42 6.13 -5.41
N LEU A 146 -3.76 5.47 -4.47
CA LEU A 146 -2.73 6.09 -3.64
C LEU A 146 -1.39 5.99 -4.35
N LEU A 147 -0.77 7.13 -4.59
CA LEU A 147 0.59 7.25 -5.09
C LEU A 147 1.50 7.61 -3.91
N ILE A 148 2.59 6.87 -3.72
CA ILE A 148 3.60 7.17 -2.72
C ILE A 148 4.92 7.35 -3.48
N SER A 149 5.57 8.47 -3.22
CA SER A 149 6.89 8.78 -3.77
C SER A 149 7.76 9.39 -2.67
N GLU A 150 9.02 9.65 -2.98
CA GLU A 150 9.92 10.40 -2.09
C GLU A 150 9.39 11.81 -1.76
N ASP A 151 8.45 12.31 -2.57
CA ASP A 151 7.86 13.65 -2.43
C ASP A 151 6.64 13.68 -1.52
N GLY A 152 6.22 12.49 -1.07
CA GLY A 152 5.04 12.31 -0.25
C GLY A 152 3.94 11.51 -0.93
N LEU A 153 2.74 11.72 -0.44
CA LEU A 153 1.53 11.01 -0.81
C LEU A 153 0.72 11.83 -1.80
N PHE A 154 0.17 11.17 -2.82
CA PHE A 154 -0.71 11.79 -3.80
C PHE A 154 -1.90 10.88 -4.07
N LEU A 155 -3.04 11.48 -4.35
CA LEU A 155 -4.24 10.78 -4.78
C LEU A 155 -4.36 10.92 -6.30
N ALA A 156 -4.46 9.81 -7.01
CA ALA A 156 -4.84 9.81 -8.42
C ALA A 156 -6.24 9.24 -8.63
N VAL A 157 -6.99 9.83 -9.54
CA VAL A 157 -8.34 9.38 -9.93
C VAL A 157 -8.52 9.54 -11.44
N LYS A 158 -9.31 8.66 -12.05
CA LYS A 158 -9.75 8.86 -13.44
C LYS A 158 -10.96 9.76 -13.46
N GLU A 159 -10.91 10.79 -14.29
CA GLU A 159 -12.10 11.49 -14.73
C GLU A 159 -12.59 10.85 -16.03
N LEU A 160 -13.86 10.49 -16.07
CA LEU A 160 -14.50 9.86 -17.22
C LEU A 160 -15.30 10.89 -18.01
N PHE A 161 -15.54 10.60 -19.29
CA PHE A 161 -16.60 11.25 -20.03
C PHE A 161 -17.97 10.73 -19.55
N GLU A 162 -18.96 11.61 -19.40
CA GLU A 162 -20.27 11.26 -18.86
C GLU A 162 -21.02 10.25 -19.75
N ASP A 163 -20.88 10.40 -21.06
CA ASP A 163 -21.59 9.66 -22.11
C ASP A 163 -20.97 8.28 -22.40
N SER A 164 -19.66 8.23 -22.64
CA SER A 164 -18.96 7.02 -23.07
C SER A 164 -18.38 6.22 -21.92
N LYS A 165 -18.32 6.80 -20.71
CA LYS A 165 -17.57 6.28 -19.55
C LYS A 165 -16.09 5.97 -19.85
N MET A 166 -15.57 6.47 -20.97
CA MET A 166 -14.15 6.38 -21.33
C MET A 166 -13.34 7.36 -20.47
N THR A 167 -12.08 7.02 -20.24
CA THR A 167 -11.18 7.89 -19.46
C THR A 167 -10.89 9.18 -20.25
N ARG A 168 -11.25 10.32 -19.66
CA ARG A 168 -10.98 11.66 -20.19
C ARG A 168 -9.57 12.12 -19.84
N ARG A 169 -9.21 11.99 -18.56
CA ARG A 169 -7.88 12.31 -18.03
C ARG A 169 -7.67 11.65 -16.67
N VAL A 170 -6.41 11.63 -16.23
CA VAL A 170 -6.04 11.29 -14.86
C VAL A 170 -5.82 12.59 -14.10
N LEU A 171 -6.51 12.74 -12.97
CA LEU A 171 -6.32 13.84 -12.04
C LEU A 171 -5.41 13.36 -10.92
N VAL A 172 -4.48 14.21 -10.50
CA VAL A 172 -3.53 13.92 -9.43
C VAL A 172 -3.55 15.07 -8.46
N TYR A 173 -3.70 14.75 -7.19
CA TYR A 173 -3.81 15.73 -6.12
C TYR A 173 -2.77 15.43 -5.04
N PRO A 174 -2.14 16.47 -4.47
CA PRO A 174 -1.23 16.27 -3.35
C PRO A 174 -2.02 15.88 -2.11
N GLY A 175 -1.51 14.88 -1.37
CA GLY A 175 -2.06 14.49 -0.08
C GLY A 175 -1.85 15.55 1.01
N SER A 176 -0.74 16.28 0.90
CA SER A 176 -0.40 17.45 1.70
C SER A 176 0.34 18.48 0.85
N GLY A 177 0.23 19.76 1.20
CA GLY A 177 0.80 20.85 0.40
C GLY A 177 -0.12 21.34 -0.71
N SER A 178 0.41 22.17 -1.61
CA SER A 178 -0.37 22.93 -2.61
C SER A 178 -0.13 22.52 -4.06
N SER A 179 0.82 21.62 -4.35
CA SER A 179 1.13 21.24 -5.73
C SER A 179 1.66 19.81 -5.86
N VAL A 180 1.43 19.21 -7.03
CA VAL A 180 2.03 17.94 -7.43
C VAL A 180 3.35 18.22 -8.15
N PRO A 181 4.50 17.70 -7.66
CA PRO A 181 5.78 17.90 -8.32
C PRO A 181 5.80 17.35 -9.75
N TYR A 182 6.51 18.04 -10.65
CA TYR A 182 6.60 17.65 -12.07
C TYR A 182 7.08 16.20 -12.27
N ARG A 183 8.01 15.74 -11.42
CA ARG A 183 8.53 14.35 -11.46
C ARG A 183 7.46 13.29 -11.20
N VAL A 184 6.47 13.59 -10.36
CA VAL A 184 5.31 12.70 -10.13
C VAL A 184 4.44 12.63 -11.39
N ILE A 185 4.24 13.78 -12.05
CA ILE A 185 3.47 13.85 -13.30
C ILE A 185 4.16 13.09 -14.43
N GLU A 186 5.49 13.24 -14.59
CA GLU A 186 6.26 12.54 -15.62
C GLU A 186 6.27 11.02 -15.43
N MET A 187 6.37 10.56 -14.18
CA MET A 187 6.28 9.13 -13.86
C MET A 187 4.95 8.52 -14.33
N LEU A 188 3.84 9.27 -14.16
CA LEU A 188 2.51 8.85 -14.63
C LEU A 188 2.35 8.92 -16.14
N ARG A 189 3.09 9.80 -16.83
CA ARG A 189 3.09 9.89 -18.29
C ARG A 189 3.93 8.79 -18.93
N GLY A 190 4.94 8.28 -18.24
CA GLY A 190 5.83 7.22 -18.71
C GLY A 190 5.22 5.82 -18.76
N THR A 191 4.06 5.60 -18.13
CA THR A 191 3.36 4.30 -18.16
C THR A 191 2.67 4.08 -19.51
N ARG A 192 3.12 3.06 -20.27
CA ARG A 192 2.65 2.75 -21.63
C ARG A 192 1.36 1.90 -21.72
N SER A 193 0.59 1.79 -20.64
CA SER A 193 -0.58 0.91 -20.59
C SER A 193 -1.88 1.62 -20.96
N ALA A 194 -2.85 0.81 -21.40
CA ALA A 194 -4.22 1.22 -21.68
C ALA A 194 -4.96 1.74 -20.44
N ASP A 195 -4.43 1.47 -19.24
CA ASP A 195 -4.95 1.98 -17.98
C ASP A 195 -3.85 2.64 -17.13
N PRO A 196 -3.53 3.93 -17.37
CA PRO A 196 -2.46 4.62 -16.66
C PRO A 196 -2.70 4.77 -15.15
N VAL A 197 -3.89 4.50 -14.61
CA VAL A 197 -4.15 4.54 -13.16
C VAL A 197 -3.96 3.17 -12.51
N ALA A 198 -4.42 2.09 -13.17
CA ALA A 198 -4.06 0.74 -12.76
C ALA A 198 -2.55 0.49 -12.89
N ASP A 199 -1.94 1.05 -13.93
CA ASP A 199 -0.51 1.05 -14.10
C ASP A 199 0.19 2.04 -13.18
N ALA A 200 -0.32 3.23 -12.88
CA ALA A 200 0.27 4.08 -11.85
C ALA A 200 0.31 3.38 -10.48
N LEU A 201 -0.77 2.67 -10.13
CA LEU A 201 -0.84 1.79 -8.97
C LEU A 201 0.18 0.64 -9.02
N ALA A 202 0.69 0.27 -10.19
CA ALA A 202 1.74 -0.73 -10.37
C ALA A 202 3.15 -0.11 -10.51
N ALA A 203 3.27 1.04 -11.18
CA ALA A 203 4.46 1.60 -11.79
C ALA A 203 5.10 2.71 -10.96
N LEU A 204 4.34 3.37 -10.08
CA LEU A 204 4.94 4.20 -9.03
C LEU A 204 5.86 3.42 -8.09
N TRP A 205 5.74 2.09 -8.08
CA TRP A 205 6.59 1.21 -7.29
C TRP A 205 7.83 0.74 -8.03
N PHE A 206 7.84 0.78 -9.38
CA PHE A 206 8.96 0.30 -10.19
C PHE A 206 10.03 1.38 -10.47
N ALA A 207 9.79 2.65 -10.15
CA ALA A 207 10.69 3.75 -10.51
C ALA A 207 12.08 3.71 -9.83
N ARG A 208 12.38 2.74 -8.95
CA ARG A 208 13.74 2.52 -8.44
C ARG A 208 14.23 1.07 -8.41
N ALA A 209 13.43 0.10 -8.86
CA ALA A 209 13.88 -1.30 -8.96
C ALA A 209 14.78 -1.57 -10.18
N ARG A 210 14.95 -0.60 -11.10
CA ARG A 210 15.80 -0.74 -12.30
C ARG A 210 17.22 -0.18 -12.17
N THR A 211 17.67 0.22 -10.97
CA THR A 211 19.06 0.71 -10.77
C THR A 211 19.94 -0.12 -9.86
N ILE A 212 19.52 -1.32 -9.43
CA ILE A 212 20.44 -2.29 -8.83
C ILE A 212 20.13 -3.69 -9.40
N ALA A 213 20.50 -3.90 -10.66
CA ALA A 213 20.93 -5.22 -11.09
C ALA A 213 22.45 -5.26 -10.85
N PRO A 214 23.00 -6.28 -10.16
CA PRO A 214 24.44 -6.45 -10.13
C PRO A 214 24.93 -6.62 -11.56
N ALA A 215 25.99 -5.89 -11.92
CA ALA A 215 26.74 -6.14 -13.13
C ALA A 215 27.01 -7.65 -13.19
N ARG A 216 26.51 -8.31 -14.24
CA ARG A 216 26.98 -9.66 -14.56
C ARG A 216 28.48 -9.54 -14.81
N ALA A 217 29.26 -10.07 -13.88
CA ALA A 217 30.65 -10.40 -14.11
C ALA A 217 30.69 -11.38 -15.29
N ALA A 218 31.38 -10.96 -16.35
CA ALA A 218 32.00 -11.82 -17.34
C ALA A 218 33.51 -11.55 -17.25
#